data_AF-A0A8T5T5H3-F1
#
_entry.id   AF-A0A8T5T5H3-F1
#
_cell.length_a   1.000
_cell.length_b   1.000
_cell.length_c   1.000
_cell.angle_alpha   90.00
_cell.angle_beta   90.00
_cell.angle_gamma   90.00
#
_symmetry.space_group_name_H-M   'P 1'
#
loop_
_entity.id
_entity.type
_entity.pdbx_description
1 polymer ?
#
loop_
_entity_poly.entity_id
_entity_poly.type
_entity_poly.pdbx_seq_one_letter_code
_entity_poly.pdbx_strand_id
1 'polypeptide(L)'
;MNEENKEKLNVTVRSNTKDLFAFTKLVPNRMKRIERASSEPLTEDPINDLARKLHPESQFLIIKSIKEETKSTKTFKLVPDPKSETKELSYFRPGQYLSLKVDVNGIRITRPYSIASSPTDVAKGFYEITIKKEENGFLTHYLWDNWKVGTKIESSGPEGFFFFERLRDVKNIVGIAGGSGITPFRSIAKAIL
;
A
#
# COMPACT_ATOMS: atom_id res chain seq x y z
N MET A 1 -20.70 40.03 -7.80
CA MET A 1 -21.54 39.17 -8.68
C MET A 1 -20.76 37.89 -8.92
N ASN A 2 -21.04 36.73 -8.32
CA ASN A 2 -22.26 36.26 -7.67
C ASN A 2 -21.91 35.40 -6.46
N GLU A 3 -22.47 35.75 -5.31
CA GLU A 3 -22.68 34.86 -4.17
C GLU A 3 -24.00 34.11 -4.42
N GLU A 4 -23.95 32.78 -4.56
CA GLU A 4 -25.08 31.84 -4.50
C GLU A 4 -24.48 30.49 -4.97
N ASN A 5 -24.44 29.39 -4.24
CA ASN A 5 -25.47 28.77 -3.42
C ASN A 5 -24.75 27.84 -2.42
N LYS A 6 -24.75 28.16 -1.12
CA LYS A 6 -24.47 27.17 -0.07
C LYS A 6 -25.82 26.71 0.46
N GLU A 7 -26.38 25.65 -0.12
CA GLU A 7 -27.50 24.93 0.48
C GLU A 7 -27.07 24.46 1.88
N LYS A 8 -27.54 25.18 2.90
CA LYS A 8 -27.43 24.74 4.29
C LYS A 8 -28.34 23.53 4.46
N LEU A 9 -27.74 22.34 4.45
CA LEU A 9 -28.39 21.11 4.88
C LEU A 9 -28.87 21.26 6.33
N ASN A 10 -30.16 21.56 6.50
CA ASN A 10 -30.83 21.56 7.80
C ASN A 10 -31.10 20.11 8.21
N VAL A 11 -30.11 19.48 8.86
CA VAL A 11 -30.25 18.15 9.46
C VAL A 11 -30.82 18.32 10.87
N THR A 12 -32.11 18.06 11.03
CA THR A 12 -32.75 18.00 12.35
C THR A 12 -32.61 16.58 12.90
N VAL A 13 -31.61 16.34 13.74
CA VAL A 13 -31.44 15.07 14.45
C VAL A 13 -32.51 14.97 15.54
N ARG A 14 -33.60 14.25 15.26
CA ARG A 14 -34.61 13.93 16.27
C ARG A 14 -34.10 12.78 17.16
N SER A 15 -33.27 13.09 18.14
CA SER A 15 -32.96 12.13 19.21
C SER A 15 -34.12 12.06 20.18
N ASN A 16 -34.69 10.87 20.38
CA ASN A 16 -35.71 10.64 21.39
C ASN A 16 -35.01 10.41 22.74
N THR A 17 -35.57 10.82 23.88
CA THR A 17 -34.92 10.67 25.21
C THR A 17 -34.52 9.22 25.52
N LYS A 18 -35.25 8.23 24.97
CA LYS A 18 -34.91 6.80 25.01
C LYS A 18 -33.52 6.47 24.43
N ASP A 19 -33.09 7.22 23.43
CA ASP A 19 -31.79 7.07 22.75
C ASP A 19 -30.65 7.55 23.66
N LEU A 20 -30.87 8.65 24.40
CA LEU A 20 -29.93 9.13 25.43
C LEU A 20 -29.71 8.10 26.55
N PHE A 21 -30.78 7.43 26.98
CA PHE A 21 -30.71 6.38 28.00
C PHE A 21 -30.20 5.02 27.47
N ALA A 22 -30.10 4.83 26.14
CA ALA A 22 -29.48 3.64 25.59
C ALA A 22 -27.97 3.59 25.89
N PHE A 23 -27.32 4.77 25.93
CA PHE A 23 -25.89 4.89 26.24
C PHE A 23 -25.55 4.54 27.69
N THR A 24 -26.43 4.84 28.64
CA THR A 24 -26.17 4.55 30.08
C THR A 24 -26.13 3.04 30.37
N LYS A 25 -26.90 2.25 29.61
CA LYS A 25 -26.91 0.78 29.73
C LYS A 25 -25.83 0.09 28.91
N LEU A 26 -25.15 0.83 28.03
CA LEU A 26 -24.22 0.28 27.05
C LEU A 26 -22.94 -0.28 27.71
N VAL A 27 -22.35 0.46 28.65
CA VAL A 27 -21.16 -0.01 29.39
C VAL A 27 -21.48 -1.20 30.29
N PRO A 28 -22.51 -1.19 31.16
CA PRO A 28 -22.88 -2.35 31.96
C PRO A 28 -23.20 -3.59 31.12
N ASN A 29 -23.89 -3.43 29.99
CA ASN A 29 -24.19 -4.54 29.09
C ASN A 29 -22.93 -5.12 28.43
N ARG A 30 -21.95 -4.27 28.06
CA ARG A 30 -20.66 -4.75 27.54
C ARG A 30 -19.88 -5.52 28.61
N MET A 31 -19.80 -5.02 29.83
CA MET A 31 -19.11 -5.71 30.94
C MET A 31 -19.73 -7.09 31.21
N LYS A 32 -21.06 -7.17 31.31
CA LYS A 32 -21.75 -8.47 31.45
C LYS A 32 -21.53 -9.42 30.28
N ARG A 33 -21.36 -8.90 29.06
CA ARG A 33 -21.03 -9.72 27.88
C ARG A 33 -19.59 -10.22 27.93
N ILE A 34 -18.65 -9.40 28.40
CA ILE A 34 -17.24 -9.77 28.58
C ILE A 34 -17.10 -10.84 29.67
N GLU A 35 -17.75 -10.65 30.83
CA GLU A 35 -17.74 -11.63 31.93
C GLU A 35 -18.33 -12.99 31.54
N ARG A 36 -19.33 -13.00 30.64
CA ARG A 36 -19.96 -14.22 30.12
C ARG A 36 -19.21 -14.84 28.93
N ALA A 37 -18.28 -14.11 28.32
CA ALA A 37 -17.55 -14.63 27.17
C ALA A 37 -16.54 -15.68 27.64
N SER A 38 -16.27 -16.67 26.78
CA SER A 38 -15.21 -17.65 27.04
C SER A 38 -13.85 -16.95 27.07
N SER A 39 -12.96 -17.40 27.95
CA SER A 39 -11.55 -17.01 27.94
C SER A 39 -10.72 -17.78 26.91
N GLU A 40 -11.31 -18.76 26.23
CA GLU A 40 -10.65 -19.49 25.14
C GLU A 40 -10.39 -18.55 23.95
N PRO A 41 -9.17 -18.57 23.37
CA PRO A 41 -8.88 -17.79 22.17
C PRO A 41 -9.80 -18.20 21.03
N LEU A 42 -10.29 -17.21 20.27
CA LEU A 42 -11.00 -17.50 19.02
C LEU A 42 -10.05 -18.25 18.08
N THR A 43 -10.52 -19.38 17.55
CA THR A 43 -9.76 -20.20 16.58
C THR A 43 -9.67 -19.52 15.21
N GLU A 44 -10.70 -18.76 14.85
CA GLU A 44 -10.79 -17.99 13.62
C GLU A 44 -11.21 -16.56 13.97
N ASP A 45 -10.41 -15.58 13.54
CA ASP A 45 -10.75 -14.17 13.65
C ASP A 45 -10.76 -13.60 12.24
N PRO A 46 -11.95 -13.44 11.62
CA PRO A 46 -12.06 -13.00 10.23
C PRO A 46 -11.46 -11.60 10.03
N ILE A 47 -11.38 -10.78 11.07
CA ILE A 47 -10.77 -9.45 11.00
C ILE A 47 -9.26 -9.58 10.96
N ASN A 48 -8.67 -10.39 11.84
CA ASN A 48 -7.22 -10.61 11.85
C ASN A 48 -6.77 -11.39 10.60
N ASP A 49 -7.58 -12.32 10.10
CA ASP A 49 -7.33 -13.06 8.87
C ASP A 49 -7.32 -12.11 7.66
N LEU A 50 -8.32 -11.23 7.60
CA LEU A 50 -8.36 -10.19 6.59
C LEU A 50 -7.17 -9.24 6.71
N ALA A 51 -6.84 -8.79 7.92
CA ALA A 51 -5.70 -7.90 8.15
C ALA A 51 -4.39 -8.53 7.69
N ARG A 52 -4.15 -9.81 8.00
CA ARG A 52 -2.98 -10.56 7.52
C ARG A 52 -2.96 -10.73 6.01
N LYS A 53 -4.13 -10.94 5.38
CA LYS A 53 -4.25 -11.02 3.93
C LYS A 53 -3.95 -9.67 3.26
N LEU A 54 -4.40 -8.57 3.85
CA LEU A 54 -4.21 -7.21 3.30
C LEU A 54 -2.81 -6.65 3.57
N HIS A 55 -2.20 -7.03 4.69
CA HIS A 55 -0.91 -6.54 5.18
C HIS A 55 0.02 -7.69 5.60
N PRO A 56 0.46 -8.53 4.65
CA PRO A 56 1.39 -9.62 4.93
C PRO A 56 2.77 -9.07 5.27
N GLU A 57 3.50 -9.79 6.12
CA GLU A 57 4.90 -9.47 6.45
C GLU A 57 5.79 -9.54 5.21
N SER A 58 5.54 -10.51 4.32
CA SER A 58 6.26 -10.70 3.07
C SER A 58 5.33 -11.03 1.91
N GLN A 59 5.70 -10.56 0.72
CA GLN A 59 5.05 -10.87 -0.55
C GLN A 59 6.09 -11.50 -1.50
N PHE A 60 5.69 -12.59 -2.15
CA PHE A 60 6.48 -13.30 -3.13
C PHE A 60 5.93 -12.99 -4.53
N LEU A 61 6.76 -12.31 -5.31
CA LEU A 61 6.41 -11.72 -6.58
C LEU A 61 7.25 -12.31 -7.70
N ILE A 62 6.83 -12.11 -8.94
CA ILE A 62 7.57 -12.47 -10.14
C ILE A 62 7.56 -11.31 -11.14
N ILE A 63 8.70 -11.08 -11.80
CA ILE A 63 8.81 -10.06 -12.83
C ILE A 63 8.01 -10.52 -14.06
N LYS A 64 6.91 -9.84 -14.36
CA LYS A 64 6.06 -10.14 -15.52
C LYS A 64 6.56 -9.48 -16.79
N SER A 65 7.03 -8.25 -16.70
CA SER A 65 7.58 -7.50 -17.83
C SER A 65 8.60 -6.47 -17.36
N ILE A 66 9.55 -6.15 -18.22
CA ILE A 66 10.56 -5.12 -18.00
C ILE A 66 10.39 -4.07 -19.09
N LYS A 67 10.29 -2.80 -18.69
CA LYS A 67 10.27 -1.66 -19.59
C LYS A 67 11.55 -0.87 -19.41
N GLU A 68 12.25 -0.62 -20.51
CA GLU A 68 13.41 0.29 -20.52
C GLU A 68 12.89 1.73 -20.61
N GLU A 69 13.15 2.53 -19.58
CA GLU A 69 12.77 3.95 -19.55
C GLU A 69 13.89 4.82 -20.14
N THR A 70 15.14 4.51 -19.78
CA THR A 70 16.35 5.17 -20.28
C THR A 70 17.51 4.16 -20.31
N LYS A 71 18.67 4.58 -20.84
CA LYS A 71 19.91 3.77 -20.81
C LYS A 71 20.33 3.33 -19.41
N SER A 72 19.92 4.07 -18.38
CA SER A 72 20.26 3.79 -16.98
C SER A 72 19.04 3.56 -16.10
N THR A 73 17.83 3.39 -16.65
CA THR A 73 16.60 3.24 -15.84
C THR A 73 15.65 2.22 -16.45
N LYS A 74 15.20 1.26 -15.63
CA LYS A 74 14.23 0.22 -15.99
C LYS A 74 13.06 0.23 -15.01
N THR A 75 11.86 -0.02 -15.53
CA THR A 75 10.66 -0.27 -14.75
C THR A 75 10.33 -1.77 -14.81
N PHE A 76 10.18 -2.39 -13.65
CA PHE A 76 9.83 -3.80 -13.51
C PHE A 76 8.38 -3.91 -13.06
N LYS A 77 7.56 -4.61 -13.84
CA LYS A 77 6.20 -4.96 -13.47
C LYS A 77 6.21 -6.25 -12.66
N LEU A 78 5.76 -6.17 -11.42
CA LEU A 78 5.72 -7.29 -10.48
C LEU A 78 4.28 -7.77 -10.31
N VAL A 79 4.08 -9.08 -10.36
CA VAL A 79 2.79 -9.74 -10.08
C VAL A 79 3.00 -10.84 -9.04
N PRO A 80 1.96 -11.32 -8.33
CA PRO A 80 2.11 -12.45 -7.40
C PRO A 80 2.74 -13.67 -8.09
N ASP A 81 3.71 -14.34 -7.44
CA ASP A 81 4.21 -15.63 -7.95
C ASP A 81 3.11 -16.69 -7.80
N PRO A 82 2.58 -17.29 -8.90
CA PRO A 82 1.50 -18.27 -8.83
C PRO A 82 1.88 -19.52 -8.01
N LYS A 83 3.18 -19.80 -7.85
CA LYS A 83 3.69 -20.94 -7.07
C LYS A 83 3.92 -20.60 -5.59
N SER A 84 3.66 -19.37 -5.18
CA SER A 84 3.85 -18.90 -3.80
C SER A 84 2.54 -18.81 -3.02
N GLU A 85 2.64 -18.46 -1.75
CA GLU A 85 1.51 -18.15 -0.87
C GLU A 85 0.84 -16.81 -1.18
N THR A 86 1.53 -15.88 -1.85
CA THR A 86 0.96 -14.59 -2.25
C THR A 86 -0.04 -14.79 -3.40
N LYS A 87 -1.33 -14.62 -3.10
CA LYS A 87 -2.42 -14.74 -4.10
C LYS A 87 -2.86 -13.39 -4.66
N GLU A 88 -2.87 -12.38 -3.80
CA GLU A 88 -3.27 -11.02 -4.12
C GLU A 88 -2.20 -10.06 -3.64
N LEU A 89 -2.12 -8.90 -4.28
CA LEU A 89 -1.22 -7.83 -3.86
C LEU A 89 -1.87 -7.02 -2.75
N SER A 90 -1.07 -6.64 -1.75
CA SER A 90 -1.48 -5.72 -0.69
C SER A 90 -1.91 -4.36 -1.23
N TYR A 91 -2.90 -3.78 -0.58
CA TYR A 91 -3.29 -2.40 -0.88
C TYR A 91 -2.26 -1.43 -0.30
N PHE A 92 -2.10 -0.29 -0.96
CA PHE A 92 -1.17 0.75 -0.57
C PHE A 92 -1.76 2.13 -0.84
N ARG A 93 -1.19 3.13 -0.19
CA ARG A 93 -1.44 4.54 -0.49
C ARG A 93 -0.41 5.06 -1.49
N PRO A 94 -0.82 5.92 -2.45
CA PRO A 94 0.09 6.36 -3.50
C PRO A 94 1.26 7.15 -2.91
N GLY A 95 2.48 6.73 -3.20
CA GLY A 95 3.72 7.29 -2.63
C GLY A 95 4.50 6.32 -1.72
N GLN A 96 3.87 5.24 -1.25
CA GLN A 96 4.51 4.20 -0.45
C GLN A 96 5.54 3.36 -1.24
N TYR A 97 6.36 2.60 -0.52
CA TYR A 97 7.43 1.77 -1.08
C TYR A 97 7.31 0.30 -0.68
N LEU A 98 8.03 -0.58 -1.38
CA LEU A 98 8.27 -1.97 -1.00
C LEU A 98 9.73 -2.14 -0.59
N SER A 99 9.99 -2.86 0.50
CA SER A 99 11.33 -3.29 0.89
C SER A 99 11.67 -4.59 0.16
N LEU A 100 12.45 -4.50 -0.92
CA LEU A 100 12.86 -5.67 -1.69
C LEU A 100 14.02 -6.38 -1.02
N LYS A 101 13.90 -7.70 -0.89
CA LYS A 101 14.92 -8.56 -0.29
C LYS A 101 15.57 -9.37 -1.39
N VAL A 102 16.89 -9.23 -1.53
CA VAL A 102 17.66 -9.78 -2.63
C VAL A 102 18.90 -10.47 -2.07
N ASP A 103 19.11 -11.73 -2.45
CA ASP A 103 20.33 -12.46 -2.13
C ASP A 103 21.38 -12.22 -3.21
N VAL A 104 22.52 -11.65 -2.82
CA VAL A 104 23.65 -11.39 -3.71
C VAL A 104 24.88 -12.08 -3.13
N ASN A 105 25.37 -13.12 -3.82
CA ASN A 105 26.55 -13.89 -3.40
C ASN A 105 26.49 -14.38 -1.94
N GLY A 106 25.33 -14.86 -1.50
CA GLY A 106 25.11 -15.34 -0.12
C GLY A 106 24.83 -14.25 0.91
N ILE A 107 24.82 -12.96 0.51
CA ILE A 107 24.47 -11.84 1.38
C ILE A 107 23.04 -11.39 1.09
N ARG A 108 22.20 -11.42 2.11
CA ARG A 108 20.81 -10.94 2.07
C ARG A 108 20.79 -9.41 2.19
N ILE A 109 20.42 -8.72 1.12
CA ILE A 109 20.32 -7.26 1.07
C ILE A 109 18.86 -6.84 1.00
N THR A 110 18.45 -5.92 1.88
CA THR A 110 17.10 -5.33 1.85
C THR A 110 17.18 -3.85 1.48
N ARG A 111 16.42 -3.41 0.47
CA ARG A 111 16.36 -1.99 0.06
C ARG A 111 14.94 -1.54 -0.29
N PRO A 112 14.54 -0.33 0.12
CA PRO A 112 13.24 0.23 -0.22
C PRO A 112 13.23 0.74 -1.67
N TYR A 113 12.14 0.47 -2.39
CA TYR A 113 11.85 1.04 -3.71
C TYR A 113 10.40 1.51 -3.76
N SER A 114 10.20 2.80 -4.06
CA SER A 114 8.86 3.38 -4.18
C SER A 114 8.05 2.66 -5.25
N ILE A 115 6.79 2.39 -4.94
CA ILE A 115 5.83 1.85 -5.90
C ILE A 115 5.52 2.96 -6.89
N ALA A 116 5.83 2.75 -8.17
CA ALA A 116 5.65 3.73 -9.24
C ALA A 116 4.28 3.62 -9.93
N SER A 117 3.58 2.49 -9.76
CA SER A 117 2.18 2.32 -10.17
C SER A 117 1.22 3.00 -9.19
N SER A 118 -0.06 3.15 -9.56
CA SER A 118 -1.09 3.68 -8.65
C SER A 118 -1.77 2.56 -7.84
N PRO A 119 -2.47 2.90 -6.74
CA PRO A 119 -3.34 1.95 -6.03
C PRO A 119 -4.42 1.33 -6.92
N THR A 120 -4.88 2.05 -7.96
CA THR A 120 -5.86 1.53 -8.92
C THR A 120 -5.27 0.48 -9.87
N ASP A 121 -3.95 0.47 -10.08
CA ASP A 121 -3.27 -0.57 -10.85
C ASP A 121 -3.09 -1.88 -10.05
N VAL A 122 -3.01 -1.79 -8.72
CA VAL A 122 -3.01 -2.99 -7.86
C VAL A 122 -4.30 -3.78 -7.99
N ALA A 123 -5.44 -3.12 -8.19
CA ALA A 123 -6.70 -3.79 -8.52
C ALA A 123 -6.64 -4.57 -9.86
N LYS A 124 -5.67 -4.24 -10.74
CA LYS A 124 -5.37 -4.99 -11.97
C LYS A 124 -4.29 -6.07 -11.75
N GLY A 125 -3.82 -6.25 -10.53
CA GLY A 125 -2.93 -7.33 -10.11
C GLY A 125 -1.43 -7.08 -10.29
N PHE A 126 -0.97 -5.82 -10.34
CA PHE A 126 0.47 -5.54 -10.45
C PHE A 126 0.98 -4.34 -9.64
N TYR A 127 2.26 -4.40 -9.26
CA TYR A 127 3.08 -3.25 -8.90
C TYR A 127 4.03 -2.89 -10.04
N GLU A 128 4.44 -1.63 -10.11
CA GLU A 128 5.63 -1.21 -10.86
C GLU A 128 6.67 -0.64 -9.90
N ILE A 129 7.93 -1.06 -10.06
CA ILE A 129 9.08 -0.44 -9.41
C ILE A 129 10.03 0.07 -10.48
N THR A 130 10.55 1.28 -10.33
CA THR A 130 11.48 1.86 -11.30
C THR A 130 12.85 2.03 -10.64
N ILE A 131 13.87 1.42 -11.21
CA ILE A 131 15.21 1.37 -10.66
C ILE A 131 16.18 2.02 -11.63
N LYS A 132 16.84 3.07 -11.16
CA LYS A 132 17.99 3.67 -11.84
C LYS A 132 19.25 2.90 -11.45
N LYS A 133 20.10 2.58 -12.44
CA LYS A 133 21.43 2.02 -12.23
C LYS A 133 22.31 3.10 -11.61
N GLU A 134 22.81 2.85 -10.40
CA GLU A 134 23.70 3.75 -9.69
C GLU A 134 25.16 3.42 -10.05
N GLU A 135 25.96 4.43 -10.42
CA GLU A 135 27.32 4.21 -10.96
C GLU A 135 28.19 3.41 -9.99
N ASN A 136 28.13 3.74 -8.70
CA ASN A 136 28.89 3.07 -7.64
C ASN A 136 28.04 2.07 -6.82
N GLY A 137 26.84 1.70 -7.30
CA GLY A 137 25.87 0.92 -6.52
C GLY A 137 25.89 -0.57 -6.79
N PHE A 138 26.48 -1.35 -5.88
CA PHE A 138 26.57 -2.82 -5.99
C PHE A 138 25.24 -3.51 -6.31
N LEU A 139 24.18 -3.20 -5.55
CA LEU A 139 22.88 -3.87 -5.71
C LEU A 139 22.28 -3.57 -7.10
N THR A 140 22.21 -2.31 -7.50
CA THR A 140 21.52 -1.93 -8.75
C THR A 140 22.19 -2.50 -10.00
N HIS A 141 23.52 -2.65 -9.98
CA HIS A 141 24.26 -3.38 -11.02
C HIS A 141 23.80 -4.85 -11.07
N TYR A 142 23.82 -5.53 -9.92
CA TYR A 142 23.37 -6.91 -9.82
C TYR A 142 21.92 -7.09 -10.31
N LEU A 143 20.99 -6.22 -9.90
CA LEU A 143 19.59 -6.30 -10.35
C LEU A 143 19.51 -6.18 -11.87
N TRP A 144 20.24 -5.24 -12.47
CA TRP A 144 20.22 -5.03 -13.92
C TRP A 144 20.73 -6.20 -14.73
N ASP A 145 21.77 -6.86 -14.23
CA ASP A 145 22.45 -7.92 -14.95
C ASP A 145 21.73 -9.28 -14.77
N ASN A 146 20.98 -9.46 -13.67
CA ASN A 146 20.40 -10.74 -13.29
C ASN A 146 18.86 -10.79 -13.35
N TRP A 147 18.17 -9.66 -13.23
CA TRP A 147 16.71 -9.63 -13.31
C TRP A 147 16.22 -9.72 -14.74
N LYS A 148 15.40 -10.74 -14.99
CA LYS A 148 14.71 -10.99 -16.25
C LYS A 148 13.24 -11.32 -15.98
N VAL A 149 12.44 -11.36 -17.04
CA VAL A 149 11.07 -11.87 -16.92
C VAL A 149 11.11 -13.28 -16.32
N GLY A 150 10.28 -13.51 -15.32
CA GLY A 150 10.27 -14.75 -14.55
C GLY A 150 11.17 -14.77 -13.30
N THR A 151 12.00 -13.76 -13.06
CA THR A 151 12.76 -13.66 -11.81
C THR A 151 11.81 -13.51 -10.63
N LYS A 152 12.02 -14.33 -9.60
CA LYS A 152 11.27 -14.28 -8.33
C LYS A 152 11.85 -13.21 -7.42
N ILE A 153 10.98 -12.47 -6.77
CA ILE A 153 11.30 -11.34 -5.90
C ILE A 153 10.57 -11.54 -4.58
N GLU A 154 11.29 -11.41 -3.47
CA GLU A 154 10.67 -11.29 -2.15
C GLU A 154 10.64 -9.81 -1.76
N SER A 155 9.52 -9.38 -1.19
CA SER A 155 9.32 -8.01 -0.73
C SER A 155 8.54 -7.97 0.58
N SER A 156 8.58 -6.85 1.28
CA SER A 156 7.62 -6.56 2.37
C SER A 156 6.21 -6.31 1.84
N GLY A 157 5.26 -6.08 2.74
CA GLY A 157 4.09 -5.26 2.44
C GLY A 157 4.45 -3.80 2.08
N PRO A 158 3.50 -3.01 1.54
CA PRO A 158 3.69 -1.58 1.32
C PRO A 158 3.95 -0.82 2.62
N GLU A 159 5.01 -0.01 2.64
CA GLU A 159 5.49 0.72 3.81
C GLU A 159 5.64 2.23 3.54
N GLY A 160 5.84 2.98 4.61
CA GLY A 160 6.20 4.40 4.58
C GLY A 160 5.04 5.36 4.85
N PHE A 161 5.42 6.56 5.30
CA PHE A 161 4.50 7.64 5.69
C PHE A 161 4.38 8.75 4.63
N PHE A 162 5.13 8.64 3.53
CA PHE A 162 5.03 9.54 2.39
C PHE A 162 3.95 9.05 1.43
N PHE A 163 2.75 9.60 1.55
CA PHE A 163 1.65 9.26 0.66
C PHE A 163 0.68 10.42 0.52
N PHE A 164 -0.07 10.44 -0.58
CA PHE A 164 -1.22 11.34 -0.74
C PHE A 164 -2.50 10.71 -0.14
N GLU A 165 -3.27 11.52 0.59
CA GLU A 165 -4.56 11.15 1.15
C GLU A 165 -5.59 12.26 0.89
N ARG A 166 -6.67 11.93 0.18
CA ARG A 166 -7.68 12.90 -0.27
C ARG A 166 -8.38 13.62 0.88
N LEU A 167 -8.55 12.94 2.02
CA LEU A 167 -9.18 13.54 3.20
C LEU A 167 -8.26 14.50 3.97
N ARG A 168 -6.95 14.35 3.83
CA ARG A 168 -5.93 15.15 4.54
C ARG A 168 -5.38 16.28 3.67
N ASP A 169 -5.11 15.98 2.40
CA ASP A 169 -4.33 16.81 1.50
C ASP A 169 -5.21 17.66 0.57
N VAL A 170 -4.64 18.77 0.09
CA VAL A 170 -5.31 19.70 -0.82
C VAL A 170 -5.39 19.16 -2.25
N LYS A 171 -6.32 19.71 -3.04
CA LYS A 171 -6.53 19.32 -4.44
C LYS A 171 -5.38 19.71 -5.37
N ASN A 172 -4.71 20.84 -5.10
CA ASN A 172 -3.62 21.35 -5.94
C ASN A 172 -2.28 20.93 -5.33
N ILE A 173 -1.55 20.06 -6.03
CA ILE A 173 -0.31 19.46 -5.53
C ILE A 173 0.84 19.86 -6.46
N VAL A 174 1.96 20.29 -5.87
CA VAL A 174 3.22 20.51 -6.58
C VAL A 174 4.21 19.46 -6.12
N GLY A 175 4.63 18.58 -7.03
CA GLY A 175 5.66 17.58 -6.78
C GLY A 175 7.02 18.05 -7.30
N ILE A 176 8.02 18.14 -6.43
CA ILE A 176 9.40 18.47 -6.80
C ILE A 176 10.22 17.19 -6.71
N ALA A 177 10.77 16.75 -7.84
CA ALA A 177 11.50 15.49 -7.93
C ALA A 177 12.81 15.65 -8.69
N GLY A 178 13.84 14.92 -8.25
CA GLY A 178 15.12 14.77 -8.94
C GLY A 178 15.45 13.30 -9.16
N GLY A 179 15.87 12.95 -10.38
CA GLY A 179 16.29 11.58 -10.71
C GLY A 179 15.21 10.53 -10.42
N SER A 180 15.60 9.41 -9.79
CA SER A 180 14.68 8.32 -9.40
C SER A 180 13.67 8.74 -8.33
N GLY A 181 13.86 9.90 -7.68
CA GLY A 181 12.91 10.49 -6.73
C GLY A 181 11.55 10.83 -7.33
N ILE A 182 11.39 10.77 -8.66
CA ILE A 182 10.09 10.94 -9.34
C ILE A 182 9.10 9.79 -9.08
N THR A 183 9.59 8.62 -8.69
CA THR A 183 8.79 7.38 -8.56
C THR A 183 7.57 7.49 -7.65
N PRO A 184 7.65 7.99 -6.39
CA PRO A 184 6.45 8.14 -5.56
C PRO A 184 5.50 9.21 -6.11
N PHE A 185 6.03 10.28 -6.73
CA PHE A 185 5.20 11.30 -7.37
C PHE A 185 4.46 10.78 -8.59
N ARG A 186 5.04 9.84 -9.36
CA ARG A 186 4.34 9.16 -10.46
C ARG A 186 3.14 8.37 -9.93
N SER A 187 3.30 7.67 -8.80
CA SER A 187 2.19 6.96 -8.14
C SER A 187 1.09 7.92 -7.70
N ILE A 188 1.47 9.03 -7.06
CA ILE A 188 0.54 10.09 -6.62
C ILE A 188 -0.19 10.69 -7.81
N ALA A 189 0.52 11.10 -8.86
CA ALA A 189 -0.06 11.69 -10.06
C ALA A 189 -1.10 10.76 -10.72
N LYS A 190 -0.80 9.47 -10.84
CA LYS A 190 -1.73 8.48 -11.39
C LYS A 190 -2.94 8.18 -10.49
N ALA A 191 -2.88 8.53 -9.21
CA ALA A 191 -3.96 8.30 -8.26
C ALA A 191 -4.92 9.50 -8.14
N ILE A 192 -4.43 10.71 -8.45
CA ILE A 192 -5.22 11.95 -8.37
C ILE A 192 -5.85 12.36 -9.71
N LEU A 193 -5.26 11.92 -10.83
CA LEU A 193 -5.75 12.13 -12.20
C LEU A 193 -6.69 10.99 -12.62
#